data_AF-A0A6J8DW26-F1
#
_entry.id   AF-A0A6J8DW26-F1
#
_cell.length_a   1.000
_cell.length_b   1.000
_cell.length_c   1.000
_cell.angle_alpha   90.00
_cell.angle_beta   90.00
_cell.angle_gamma   90.00
#
_symmetry.space_group_name_H-M   'P 1'
#
loop_
_entity.id
_entity.type
_entity.pdbx_description
1 polymer ?
#
loop_
_entity_poly.entity_id
_entity_poly.type
_entity_poly.pdbx_seq_one_letter_code
_entity_poly.pdbx_strand_id
1 'polypeptide(L)'
;MDEQSKVVLRKVHRIFIENLDPNYVMDFLYEIDVFNANICEKLRRIEFRGDRARMFMFLVTSMDTLTMEILYEALRNTGYGFLAEVLRQSSHNSVSVQRKAEYFSRFRKELVVYRHYLKRLSHTGDHATFEEEFFKAEQNWKNIENSGLNNKRYKAADFYFFALDAWCEYRRVIYDKNLMYTDVFDKMENLKPYLSEENLPEMMRLVRYGSAVLMTNKNELNTALDYVNDAKSKFDLIHACRETGTVLYIEYNMLCQKYAQNLEPVLKEQLCNIANKAIEHFAVEIEFDETVYLDFKRMVLLKLSHLLLGIGMFGVYLDVSVSTEDKRKAISFLRLIKETKESWKRMETRWKWSYYTAKARLFGLNNNFPKAIKYTERALCYATKGSYSKEILGSQNALNIYNNLCERKTEFHELEYETTVSCNDNKEDSRMQRHLEQMECEIDYSLRNLEMLENEIKHSKERLLILKEKVKLFRNKRYKDGYQ
;
A
#
# COMPACT_ATOMS: atom_id res chain seq x y z
N MET A 1 26.41 33.54 14.99
CA MET A 1 26.82 32.35 14.18
C MET A 1 27.37 32.76 12.82
N ASP A 2 28.43 32.11 12.31
CA ASP A 2 29.00 32.38 10.98
C ASP A 2 28.11 31.86 9.82
N GLU A 3 28.32 32.35 8.60
CA GLU A 3 27.50 32.00 7.43
C GLU A 3 27.63 30.53 7.00
N GLN A 4 28.79 29.91 7.19
CA GLN A 4 28.98 28.49 6.86
C GLN A 4 28.16 27.60 7.81
N SER A 5 28.17 27.92 9.09
CA SER A 5 27.34 27.26 10.12
C SER A 5 25.85 27.48 9.88
N LYS A 6 25.43 28.69 9.48
CA LYS A 6 24.05 28.94 9.05
C LYS A 6 23.65 28.10 7.84
N VAL A 7 24.54 27.93 6.86
CA VAL A 7 24.29 27.05 5.70
C VAL A 7 24.12 25.59 6.14
N VAL A 8 24.95 25.10 7.06
CA VAL A 8 24.81 23.75 7.63
C VAL A 8 23.47 23.60 8.36
N LEU A 9 23.08 24.57 9.19
CA LEU A 9 21.79 24.54 9.87
C LEU A 9 20.61 24.58 8.91
N ARG A 10 20.69 25.35 7.82
CA ARG A 10 19.64 25.36 6.77
C ARG A 10 19.48 23.99 6.12
N LYS A 11 20.56 23.21 5.95
CA LYS A 11 20.50 21.83 5.42
C LYS A 11 19.76 20.88 6.37
N VAL A 12 19.99 21.00 7.68
CA VAL A 12 19.43 20.08 8.69
C VAL A 12 18.16 20.60 9.37
N HIS A 13 17.74 21.82 9.03
CA HIS A 13 16.64 22.56 9.67
C HIS A 13 15.37 21.74 9.88
N ARG A 14 15.01 20.92 8.88
CA ARG A 14 13.83 20.07 8.95
C ARG A 14 13.97 18.95 9.96
N ILE A 15 15.10 18.25 9.97
CA ILE A 15 15.39 17.18 10.94
C ILE A 15 15.30 17.74 12.36
N PHE A 16 15.78 18.98 12.55
CA PHE A 16 15.65 19.69 13.81
C PHE A 16 14.19 19.97 14.17
N ILE A 17 13.36 20.48 13.26
CA ILE A 17 11.94 20.75 13.56
C ILE A 17 11.14 19.46 13.88
N GLU A 18 11.46 18.37 13.19
CA GLU A 18 10.75 17.10 13.33
C GLU A 18 11.14 16.32 14.58
N ASN A 19 12.33 16.56 15.13
CA ASN A 19 12.88 15.72 16.19
C ASN A 19 13.27 16.48 17.45
N LEU A 20 13.51 17.80 17.38
CA LEU A 20 13.86 18.62 18.52
C LEU A 20 12.59 19.08 19.24
N ASP A 21 12.53 18.87 20.56
CA ASP A 21 11.70 19.67 21.44
C ASP A 21 12.61 20.69 22.13
N PRO A 22 12.49 22.00 21.78
CA PRO A 22 13.33 23.04 22.36
C PRO A 22 13.25 23.15 23.87
N ASN A 23 12.21 22.61 24.52
CA ASN A 23 12.09 22.70 25.97
C ASN A 23 13.29 22.10 26.71
N TYR A 24 13.83 20.99 26.18
CA TYR A 24 14.97 20.31 26.82
C TYR A 24 16.30 20.99 26.52
N VAL A 25 16.39 21.74 25.42
CA VAL A 25 17.64 22.40 24.99
C VAL A 25 17.75 23.82 25.54
N MET A 26 16.63 24.53 25.61
CA MET A 26 16.62 25.93 26.06
C MET A 26 16.98 26.09 27.53
N ASP A 27 16.71 25.08 28.38
CA ASP A 27 17.08 25.11 29.80
C ASP A 27 18.61 25.06 29.93
N PHE A 28 19.29 24.20 29.17
CA PHE A 28 20.77 24.19 29.08
C PHE A 28 21.30 25.53 28.53
N LEU A 29 20.69 26.07 27.46
CA LEU A 29 21.12 27.36 26.91
C LEU A 29 20.86 28.55 27.83
N TYR A 30 19.90 28.45 28.74
CA TYR A 30 19.66 29.43 29.79
C TYR A 30 20.72 29.31 30.89
N GLU A 31 21.08 28.10 31.30
CA GLU A 31 22.12 27.84 32.32
C GLU A 31 23.50 28.37 31.92
N ILE A 32 23.81 28.38 30.63
CA ILE A 32 25.08 28.93 30.10
C ILE A 32 24.97 30.39 29.64
N ASP A 33 23.93 31.12 30.09
CA ASP A 33 23.67 32.54 29.81
C ASP A 33 23.53 32.93 28.32
N VAL A 34 23.22 31.96 27.46
CA VAL A 34 22.99 32.24 26.03
C VAL A 34 21.56 32.66 25.77
N PHE A 35 20.59 32.00 26.39
CA PHE A 35 19.19 32.41 26.39
C PHE A 35 18.87 33.16 27.68
N ASN A 36 18.01 34.18 27.58
CA ASN A 36 17.45 34.86 28.75
C ASN A 36 16.04 34.37 29.06
N ALA A 37 15.53 34.73 30.24
CA ALA A 37 14.23 34.27 30.73
C ALA A 37 13.07 34.61 29.77
N ASN A 38 13.13 35.76 29.10
CA ASN A 38 12.10 36.21 28.14
C ASN A 38 12.08 35.33 26.88
N ILE A 39 13.24 34.93 26.37
CA ILE A 39 13.35 34.00 25.23
C ILE A 39 12.77 32.63 25.59
N CYS A 40 13.15 32.10 26.75
CA CYS A 40 12.64 30.81 27.24
C CYS A 40 11.12 30.85 27.43
N GLU A 41 10.60 31.93 28.02
CA GLU A 41 9.16 32.10 28.19
C GLU A 41 8.42 32.20 26.84
N LYS A 42 8.96 32.96 25.88
CA LYS A 42 8.39 33.08 24.54
C LYS A 42 8.31 31.73 23.83
N LEU A 43 9.34 30.89 23.95
CA LEU A 43 9.32 29.53 23.38
C LEU A 43 8.34 28.62 24.12
N ARG A 44 8.29 28.66 25.46
CA ARG A 44 7.36 27.84 26.26
C ARG A 44 5.89 28.11 25.95
N ARG A 45 5.54 29.36 25.62
CA ARG A 45 4.18 29.79 25.24
C ARG A 45 3.72 29.24 23.88
N ILE A 46 4.62 28.74 23.03
CA ILE A 46 4.25 28.16 21.74
C ILE A 46 3.77 26.72 21.95
N GLU A 47 2.46 26.48 21.81
CA GLU A 47 1.83 25.19 22.12
C GLU A 47 2.40 24.04 21.26
N PHE A 48 2.47 24.23 19.94
CA PHE A 48 2.92 23.18 19.02
C PHE A 48 4.46 23.05 19.00
N ARG A 49 4.96 21.83 19.26
CA ARG A 49 6.41 21.51 19.26
C ARG A 49 7.11 21.95 17.98
N GLY A 50 6.51 21.70 16.81
CA GLY A 50 7.10 22.06 15.52
C GLY A 50 7.27 23.58 15.34
N ASP A 51 6.30 24.37 15.78
CA ASP A 51 6.38 25.83 15.72
C ASP A 51 7.39 26.39 16.73
N ARG A 52 7.48 25.75 17.89
CA ARG A 52 8.51 26.04 18.90
C ARG A 52 9.89 25.76 18.34
N ALA A 53 10.08 24.62 17.69
CA ALA A 53 11.35 24.25 17.06
C ALA A 53 11.72 25.18 15.90
N ARG A 54 10.73 25.62 15.10
CA ARG A 54 10.94 26.67 14.09
C ARG A 54 11.43 27.98 14.70
N MET A 55 10.76 28.46 15.75
CA MET A 55 11.15 29.69 16.44
C MET A 55 12.53 29.55 17.11
N PHE A 56 12.81 28.38 17.71
CA PHE A 56 14.11 28.06 18.27
C PHE A 56 15.21 28.13 17.20
N MET A 57 15.03 27.49 16.05
CA MET A 57 16.00 27.53 14.95
C MET A 57 16.19 28.94 14.37
N PHE A 58 15.14 29.75 14.33
CA PHE A 58 15.23 31.16 13.97
C PHE A 58 16.11 31.93 14.96
N LEU A 59 15.91 31.74 16.27
CA LEU A 59 16.74 32.37 17.30
C LEU A 59 18.19 31.90 17.22
N VAL A 60 18.41 30.60 17.07
CA VAL A 60 19.72 29.97 16.94
C VAL A 60 20.55 30.59 15.81
N THR A 61 19.89 30.91 14.69
CA THR A 61 20.57 31.48 13.51
C THR A 61 20.68 33.00 13.54
N SER A 62 19.91 33.67 14.40
CA SER A 62 19.84 35.13 14.49
C SER A 62 20.60 35.71 15.68
N MET A 63 20.98 34.88 16.66
CA MET A 63 21.74 35.32 17.83
C MET A 63 23.25 35.22 17.58
N ASP A 64 23.97 36.30 17.83
CA ASP A 64 25.42 36.33 17.69
C ASP A 64 26.13 35.55 18.80
N THR A 65 25.52 35.47 19.98
CA THR A 65 26.03 34.76 21.17
C THR A 65 25.95 33.24 21.05
N LEU A 66 25.13 32.70 20.14
CA LEU A 66 25.02 31.26 19.93
C LEU A 66 25.89 30.83 18.73
N THR A 67 26.98 30.13 19.01
CA THR A 67 27.84 29.52 18.00
C THR A 67 27.41 28.09 17.68
N MET A 68 27.99 27.52 16.62
CA MET A 68 27.70 26.16 16.18
C MET A 68 28.19 25.13 17.20
N GLU A 69 29.30 25.41 17.87
CA GLU A 69 29.89 24.61 18.95
C GLU A 69 28.97 24.57 20.17
N ILE A 70 28.44 25.72 20.57
CA ILE A 70 27.50 25.82 21.70
C ILE A 70 26.22 25.03 21.41
N LEU A 71 25.70 25.14 20.18
CA LEU A 71 24.54 24.35 19.77
C LEU A 71 24.84 22.84 19.77
N TYR A 72 26.02 22.44 19.30
CA TYR A 72 26.45 21.04 19.30
C TYR A 72 26.53 20.48 20.72
N GLU A 73 27.13 21.24 21.64
CA GLU A 73 27.24 20.90 23.05
C GLU A 73 25.85 20.78 23.71
N ALA A 74 24.98 21.76 23.48
CA ALA A 74 23.63 21.75 24.01
C ALA A 74 22.85 20.50 23.56
N LEU A 75 22.94 20.11 22.28
CA LEU A 75 22.26 18.91 21.77
C LEU A 75 22.81 17.62 22.37
N ARG A 76 24.12 17.51 22.58
CA ARG A 76 24.73 16.30 23.18
C ARG A 76 24.32 16.13 24.65
N ASN A 77 24.27 17.22 25.41
CA ASN A 77 23.95 17.19 26.83
C ASN A 77 22.46 17.02 27.13
N THR A 78 21.58 17.19 26.14
CA THR A 78 20.11 17.20 26.33
C THR A 78 19.42 16.01 25.66
N GLY A 79 20.15 14.94 25.35
CA GLY A 79 19.61 13.70 24.78
C GLY A 79 19.40 13.73 23.26
N TYR A 80 19.83 14.79 22.58
CA TYR A 80 19.75 14.96 21.13
C TYR A 80 21.09 14.72 20.42
N GLY A 81 21.93 13.82 20.95
CA GLY A 81 23.24 13.49 20.38
C GLY A 81 23.19 13.04 18.91
N PHE A 82 22.09 12.45 18.46
CA PHE A 82 21.91 12.11 17.03
C PHE A 82 21.76 13.35 16.14
N LEU A 83 21.12 14.43 16.62
CA LEU A 83 21.05 15.70 15.89
C LEU A 83 22.41 16.39 15.82
N ALA A 84 23.21 16.27 16.88
CA ALA A 84 24.59 16.72 16.89
C ALA A 84 25.41 15.97 15.82
N GLU A 85 25.27 14.64 15.73
CA GLU A 85 25.94 13.86 14.70
C GLU A 85 25.49 14.22 13.27
N VAL A 86 24.19 14.47 13.06
CA VAL A 86 23.65 14.95 11.79
C VAL A 86 24.26 16.29 11.38
N LEU A 87 24.47 17.21 12.32
CA LEU A 87 25.19 18.47 12.06
C LEU A 87 26.63 18.23 11.61
N ARG A 88 27.35 17.35 12.31
CA ARG A 88 28.75 17.02 12.02
C ARG A 88 28.93 16.33 10.67
N GLN A 89 27.99 15.49 10.25
CA GLN A 89 28.02 14.85 8.94
C GLN A 89 27.68 15.85 7.81
N SER A 90 26.80 16.81 8.10
CA SER A 90 26.37 17.83 7.14
C SER A 90 27.40 18.94 6.92
N SER A 91 28.37 19.10 7.83
CA SER A 91 29.53 19.98 7.66
C SER A 91 30.61 19.39 6.74
N HIS A 92 30.60 18.07 6.49
CA HIS A 92 31.59 17.39 5.65
C HIS A 92 31.08 17.02 4.24
N ASN A 93 29.77 17.06 3.98
CA ASN A 93 29.20 16.74 2.67
C ASN A 93 28.56 17.96 1.99
N SER A 94 29.11 18.35 0.84
CA SER A 94 28.58 19.38 -0.06
C SER A 94 27.53 18.83 -1.03
N VAL A 95 26.68 17.89 -0.58
CA VAL A 95 25.52 17.47 -1.35
C VAL A 95 24.33 18.27 -0.87
N SER A 96 23.74 19.08 -1.76
CA SER A 96 22.48 19.76 -1.49
C SER A 96 21.43 18.69 -1.23
N VAL A 97 20.99 18.54 0.03
CA VAL A 97 19.77 17.80 0.33
C VAL A 97 18.64 18.60 -0.30
N GLN A 98 18.24 18.24 -1.52
CA GLN A 98 17.03 18.80 -2.14
C GLN A 98 15.87 18.53 -1.17
N ARG A 99 15.13 19.59 -0.81
CA ARG A 99 13.96 19.47 0.05
C ARG A 99 12.97 18.54 -0.64
N LYS A 100 12.64 17.40 -0.02
CA LYS A 100 11.49 16.59 -0.43
C LYS A 100 10.23 17.46 -0.35
N ALA A 101 9.45 17.53 -1.43
CA ALA A 101 8.22 18.32 -1.47
C ALA A 101 7.18 17.73 -0.48
N GLU A 102 6.79 18.47 0.56
CA GLU A 102 5.84 18.02 1.60
C GLU A 102 4.49 17.57 1.04
N TYR A 103 3.95 18.29 0.04
CA TYR A 103 2.72 17.95 -0.65
C TYR A 103 2.84 18.26 -2.15
N PHE A 104 2.49 17.29 -3.01
CA PHE A 104 2.50 17.41 -4.48
C PHE A 104 1.76 18.64 -5.01
N SER A 105 0.67 18.99 -4.35
CA SER A 105 -0.20 20.08 -4.75
C SER A 105 -0.98 20.52 -3.52
N ARG A 106 -1.33 21.80 -3.46
CA ARG A 106 -2.32 22.31 -2.49
C ARG A 106 -3.69 21.62 -2.64
N PHE A 107 -3.91 20.90 -3.73
CA PHE A 107 -5.12 20.12 -4.02
C PHE A 107 -4.97 18.62 -3.75
N ARG A 108 -3.92 18.16 -3.03
CA ARG A 108 -3.61 16.74 -2.83
C ARG A 108 -4.81 15.89 -2.43
N LYS A 109 -5.58 16.34 -1.43
CA LYS A 109 -6.76 15.61 -0.94
C LYS A 109 -7.79 15.37 -2.06
N GLU A 110 -8.08 16.39 -2.87
CA GLU A 110 -9.02 16.27 -3.99
C GLU A 110 -8.48 15.35 -5.09
N LEU A 111 -7.20 15.47 -5.42
CA LEU A 111 -6.54 14.67 -6.46
C LEU A 111 -6.49 13.18 -6.09
N VAL A 112 -6.18 12.85 -4.83
CA VAL A 112 -6.15 11.46 -4.35
C VAL A 112 -7.54 10.82 -4.44
N VAL A 113 -8.57 11.54 -3.99
CA VAL A 113 -9.96 11.07 -4.06
C VAL A 113 -10.40 10.91 -5.51
N TYR A 114 -10.15 11.91 -6.37
CA TYR A 114 -10.49 11.88 -7.79
C TYR A 114 -9.83 10.70 -8.51
N ARG A 115 -8.53 10.50 -8.26
CA ARG A 115 -7.78 9.41 -8.89
C ARG A 115 -8.21 8.04 -8.41
N HIS A 116 -8.51 7.92 -7.11
CA HIS A 116 -9.04 6.70 -6.54
C HIS A 116 -10.41 6.37 -7.14
N TYR A 117 -11.26 7.37 -7.32
CA TYR A 117 -12.54 7.21 -8.03
C TYR A 117 -12.34 6.66 -9.46
N LEU A 118 -11.45 7.25 -10.26
CA LEU A 118 -11.13 6.75 -11.62
C LEU A 118 -10.58 5.31 -11.61
N LYS A 119 -9.73 4.96 -10.63
CA LYS A 119 -9.25 3.58 -10.43
C LYS A 119 -10.42 2.62 -10.16
N ARG A 120 -11.39 3.03 -9.33
CA ARG A 120 -12.54 2.20 -9.00
C ARG A 120 -13.44 1.93 -10.20
N LEU A 121 -13.66 2.91 -11.07
CA LEU A 121 -14.45 2.74 -12.30
C LEU A 121 -13.82 1.64 -13.19
N SER A 122 -12.53 1.81 -13.53
CA SER A 122 -11.80 0.85 -14.36
C SER A 122 -11.69 -0.55 -13.74
N HIS A 123 -11.56 -0.66 -12.41
CA HIS A 123 -11.46 -1.95 -11.71
C HIS A 123 -12.82 -2.59 -11.37
N THR A 124 -13.91 -1.85 -11.50
CA THR A 124 -15.28 -2.37 -11.36
C THR A 124 -15.84 -2.84 -12.70
N GLY A 125 -15.30 -2.34 -13.82
CA GLY A 125 -15.76 -2.62 -15.18
C GLY A 125 -16.67 -1.53 -15.75
N ASP A 126 -16.74 -0.37 -15.10
CA ASP A 126 -17.54 0.79 -15.55
C ASP A 126 -16.71 1.65 -16.50
N HIS A 127 -16.42 1.07 -17.68
CA HIS A 127 -15.50 1.65 -18.65
C HIS A 127 -16.09 2.91 -19.32
N ALA A 128 -17.40 2.95 -19.53
CA ALA A 128 -18.07 4.11 -20.12
C ALA A 128 -17.98 5.35 -19.23
N THR A 129 -18.30 5.23 -17.93
CA THR A 129 -18.19 6.36 -16.99
C THR A 129 -16.73 6.78 -16.80
N PHE A 130 -15.81 5.81 -16.83
CA PHE A 130 -14.38 6.11 -16.79
C PHE A 130 -13.94 6.98 -17.95
N GLU A 131 -14.33 6.62 -19.17
CA GLU A 131 -14.02 7.37 -20.39
C GLU A 131 -14.64 8.77 -20.36
N GLU A 132 -15.90 8.90 -19.94
CA GLU A 132 -16.58 10.20 -19.78
C GLU A 132 -15.80 11.13 -18.84
N GLU A 133 -15.42 10.65 -17.64
CA GLU A 133 -14.70 11.44 -16.65
C GLU A 133 -13.27 11.77 -17.09
N PHE A 134 -12.62 10.90 -17.87
CA PHE A 134 -11.34 11.20 -18.51
C PHE A 134 -11.47 12.34 -19.54
N PHE A 135 -12.41 12.23 -20.48
CA PHE A 135 -12.61 13.24 -21.52
C PHE A 135 -13.09 14.57 -20.96
N LYS A 136 -13.84 14.56 -19.86
CA LYS A 136 -14.22 15.76 -19.11
C LYS A 136 -13.01 16.48 -18.52
N ALA A 137 -12.05 15.76 -17.95
CA ALA A 137 -10.80 16.36 -17.47
C ALA A 137 -9.96 16.93 -18.63
N GLU A 138 -9.88 16.19 -19.75
CA GLU A 138 -9.19 16.66 -20.95
C GLU A 138 -9.82 17.94 -21.53
N GLN A 139 -11.15 17.97 -21.67
CA GLN A 139 -11.85 19.14 -22.19
C GLN A 139 -11.71 20.34 -21.26
N ASN A 140 -11.76 20.13 -19.95
CA ASN A 140 -11.54 21.19 -18.97
C ASN A 140 -10.10 21.76 -19.08
N TRP A 141 -9.09 20.90 -19.26
CA TRP A 141 -7.72 21.35 -19.50
C TRP A 141 -7.61 22.18 -20.79
N LYS A 142 -8.11 21.66 -21.92
CA LYS A 142 -8.10 22.37 -23.22
C LYS A 142 -8.79 23.74 -23.14
N ASN A 143 -9.94 23.82 -22.46
CA ASN A 143 -10.67 25.07 -22.28
C ASN A 143 -9.85 26.09 -21.46
N ILE A 144 -9.21 25.64 -20.38
CA ILE A 144 -8.43 26.52 -19.51
C ILE A 144 -7.13 26.98 -20.18
N GLU A 145 -6.45 26.08 -20.88
CA GLU A 145 -5.25 26.36 -21.66
C GLU A 145 -5.50 27.46 -22.71
N ASN A 146 -6.61 27.38 -23.44
CA ASN A 146 -7.01 28.37 -24.44
C ASN A 146 -7.50 29.71 -23.85
N SER A 147 -7.95 29.72 -22.59
CA SER A 147 -8.57 30.90 -21.96
C SER A 147 -7.59 31.93 -21.38
N GLY A 148 -6.30 31.60 -21.24
CA GLY A 148 -5.28 32.48 -20.65
C GLY A 148 -5.43 32.73 -19.13
N LEU A 149 -6.36 32.06 -18.44
CA LEU A 149 -6.60 32.23 -17.00
C LEU A 149 -5.54 31.51 -16.15
N ASN A 150 -4.42 32.19 -15.87
CA ASN A 150 -3.28 31.64 -15.13
C ASN A 150 -3.63 31.02 -13.75
N ASN A 151 -4.59 31.60 -13.01
CA ASN A 151 -4.86 31.18 -11.63
C ASN A 151 -5.54 29.80 -11.51
N LYS A 152 -6.20 29.30 -12.57
CA LYS A 152 -6.86 27.98 -12.59
C LYS A 152 -6.06 26.91 -13.33
N ARG A 153 -4.99 27.31 -14.01
CA ARG A 153 -4.20 26.46 -14.91
C ARG A 153 -3.55 25.28 -14.17
N TYR A 154 -2.87 25.53 -13.05
CA TYR A 154 -2.24 24.47 -12.25
C TYR A 154 -3.21 23.40 -11.76
N LYS A 155 -4.39 23.80 -11.27
CA LYS A 155 -5.41 22.84 -10.81
C LYS A 155 -5.89 21.96 -11.95
N ALA A 156 -6.21 22.56 -13.10
CA ALA A 156 -6.69 21.81 -14.25
C ALA A 156 -5.62 20.85 -14.80
N ALA A 157 -4.37 21.30 -14.87
CA ALA A 157 -3.22 20.48 -15.27
C ALA A 157 -3.04 19.29 -14.33
N ASP A 158 -3.03 19.50 -13.01
CA ASP A 158 -2.90 18.43 -12.02
C ASP A 158 -4.03 17.38 -12.18
N PHE A 159 -5.28 17.82 -12.30
CA PHE A 159 -6.41 16.89 -12.49
C PHE A 159 -6.31 16.10 -13.80
N TYR A 160 -5.94 16.76 -14.90
CA TYR A 160 -5.79 16.09 -16.19
C TYR A 160 -4.59 15.13 -16.19
N PHE A 161 -3.48 15.47 -15.52
CA PHE A 161 -2.36 14.55 -15.33
C PHE A 161 -2.78 13.29 -14.58
N PHE A 162 -3.54 13.43 -13.48
CA PHE A 162 -4.07 12.29 -12.74
C PHE A 162 -5.08 11.47 -13.58
N ALA A 163 -5.84 12.11 -14.48
CA ALA A 163 -6.68 11.41 -15.44
C ALA A 163 -5.85 10.62 -16.47
N LEU A 164 -4.73 11.16 -16.96
CA LEU A 164 -3.77 10.44 -17.83
C LEU A 164 -3.10 9.27 -17.11
N ASP A 165 -2.68 9.43 -15.84
CA ASP A 165 -2.18 8.31 -15.02
C ASP A 165 -3.24 7.21 -14.85
N ALA A 166 -4.50 7.59 -14.66
CA ALA A 166 -5.63 6.66 -14.60
C ALA A 166 -5.88 5.98 -15.95
N TRP A 167 -5.75 6.71 -17.06
CA TRP A 167 -5.89 6.18 -18.42
C TRP A 167 -4.84 5.10 -18.70
N CYS A 168 -3.59 5.34 -18.35
CA CYS A 168 -2.53 4.33 -18.43
C CYS A 168 -2.86 3.08 -17.61
N GLU A 169 -3.42 3.23 -16.40
CA GLU A 169 -3.85 2.09 -15.59
C GLU A 169 -5.05 1.34 -16.21
N TYR A 170 -6.05 2.05 -16.71
CA TYR A 170 -7.20 1.48 -17.40
C TYR A 170 -6.77 0.65 -18.61
N ARG A 171 -5.92 1.22 -19.48
CA ARG A 171 -5.37 0.52 -20.65
C ARG A 171 -4.58 -0.72 -20.25
N ARG A 172 -3.90 -0.71 -19.08
CA ARG A 172 -3.30 -1.90 -18.48
C ARG A 172 -4.33 -2.91 -17.98
N VAL A 173 -5.43 -2.48 -17.36
CA VAL A 173 -6.51 -3.35 -16.87
C VAL A 173 -7.13 -4.14 -18.01
N ILE A 174 -7.43 -3.49 -19.14
CA ILE A 174 -7.97 -4.15 -20.34
C ILE A 174 -6.89 -4.84 -21.19
N TYR A 175 -5.63 -4.76 -20.75
CA TYR A 175 -4.46 -5.35 -21.40
C TYR A 175 -4.24 -4.87 -22.85
N ASP A 176 -4.27 -3.57 -23.07
CA ASP A 176 -3.99 -2.95 -24.36
C ASP A 176 -2.49 -2.91 -24.66
N LYS A 177 -2.06 -3.73 -25.62
CA LYS A 177 -0.66 -3.82 -26.07
C LYS A 177 -0.18 -2.61 -26.88
N ASN A 178 -1.07 -1.74 -27.33
CA ASN A 178 -0.73 -0.57 -28.13
C ASN A 178 -0.48 0.68 -27.28
N LEU A 179 -0.63 0.61 -25.94
CA LEU A 179 -0.47 1.75 -25.04
C LEU A 179 0.83 2.52 -25.26
N MET A 180 1.94 1.80 -25.48
CA MET A 180 3.27 2.39 -25.73
C MET A 180 3.30 3.34 -26.94
N TYR A 181 2.47 3.10 -27.95
CA TYR A 181 2.44 3.85 -29.21
C TYR A 181 1.39 4.97 -29.23
N THR A 182 0.68 5.18 -28.12
CA THR A 182 -0.31 6.27 -28.01
C THR A 182 0.32 7.58 -27.57
N ASP A 183 -0.34 8.70 -27.87
CA ASP A 183 0.06 10.06 -27.49
C ASP A 183 -0.04 10.36 -25.98
N VAL A 184 -0.49 9.40 -25.15
CA VAL A 184 -0.71 9.61 -23.71
C VAL A 184 0.56 10.04 -22.98
N PHE A 185 1.71 9.46 -23.33
CA PHE A 185 2.98 9.78 -22.68
C PHE A 185 3.51 11.14 -23.10
N ASP A 186 3.30 11.51 -24.36
CA ASP A 186 3.64 12.85 -24.88
C ASP A 186 2.75 13.91 -24.21
N LYS A 187 1.46 13.63 -24.04
CA LYS A 187 0.54 14.49 -23.28
C LYS A 187 1.00 14.68 -21.83
N MET A 188 1.45 13.61 -21.17
CA MET A 188 1.99 13.69 -19.80
C MET A 188 3.25 14.57 -19.74
N GLU A 189 4.14 14.46 -20.74
CA GLU A 189 5.36 15.28 -20.82
C GLU A 189 5.03 16.75 -21.09
N ASN A 190 4.12 17.01 -22.04
CA ASN A 190 3.70 18.37 -22.42
C ASN A 190 2.99 19.13 -21.28
N LEU A 191 2.43 18.43 -20.31
CA LEU A 191 1.81 19.04 -19.14
C LEU A 191 2.81 19.57 -18.11
N LYS A 192 4.06 19.07 -18.09
CA LYS A 192 5.06 19.40 -17.06
C LYS A 192 5.17 20.89 -16.70
N PRO A 193 5.21 21.83 -17.67
CA PRO A 193 5.35 23.26 -17.36
C PRO A 193 4.17 23.86 -16.57
N TYR A 194 3.06 23.13 -16.48
CA TYR A 194 1.80 23.59 -15.88
C TYR A 194 1.42 22.85 -14.61
N LEU A 195 2.23 21.90 -14.16
CA LEU A 195 1.96 21.10 -12.97
C LEU A 195 2.45 21.82 -11.71
N SER A 196 1.81 21.51 -10.58
CA SER A 196 2.19 22.10 -9.29
C SER A 196 3.55 21.62 -8.77
N GLU A 197 4.05 20.48 -9.27
CA GLU A 197 5.33 19.87 -8.92
C GLU A 197 5.83 19.01 -10.09
N GLU A 198 7.13 18.98 -10.37
CA GLU A 198 7.69 18.39 -11.59
C GLU A 198 8.18 16.93 -11.42
N ASN A 199 8.65 16.54 -10.24
CA ASN A 199 9.30 15.25 -10.02
C ASN A 199 8.31 14.08 -10.04
N LEU A 200 7.15 14.22 -9.39
CA LEU A 200 6.15 13.15 -9.32
C LEU A 200 5.55 12.83 -10.70
N PRO A 201 5.19 13.82 -11.54
CA PRO A 201 4.67 13.55 -12.87
C PRO A 201 5.66 12.78 -13.74
N GLU A 202 6.94 13.15 -13.69
CA GLU A 202 7.97 12.43 -14.42
C GLU A 202 8.14 11.00 -13.88
N MET A 203 8.22 10.81 -12.56
CA MET A 203 8.29 9.49 -11.93
C MET A 203 7.13 8.59 -12.38
N MET A 204 5.91 9.12 -12.38
CA MET A 204 4.72 8.40 -12.80
C MET A 204 4.72 8.12 -14.31
N ARG A 205 5.16 9.07 -15.15
CA ARG A 205 5.29 8.84 -16.59
C ARG A 205 6.27 7.70 -16.87
N LEU A 206 7.46 7.73 -16.27
CA LEU A 206 8.50 6.71 -16.45
C LEU A 206 8.01 5.32 -16.07
N VAL A 207 7.43 5.16 -14.87
CA VAL A 207 6.98 3.84 -14.41
C VAL A 207 5.81 3.30 -15.25
N ARG A 208 4.92 4.17 -15.74
CA ARG A 208 3.82 3.78 -16.63
C ARG A 208 4.33 3.39 -18.01
N TYR A 209 5.32 4.13 -18.53
CA TYR A 209 5.97 3.81 -19.80
C TYR A 209 6.67 2.46 -19.74
N GLY A 210 7.49 2.20 -18.70
CA GLY A 210 8.10 0.89 -18.47
C GLY A 210 7.07 -0.24 -18.41
N SER A 211 5.92 -0.01 -17.75
CA SER A 211 4.82 -0.99 -17.75
C SER A 211 4.24 -1.22 -19.15
N ALA A 212 4.15 -0.20 -20.00
CA ALA A 212 3.64 -0.31 -21.36
C ALA A 212 4.62 -1.03 -22.30
N VAL A 213 5.93 -0.78 -22.14
CA VAL A 213 7.01 -1.50 -22.85
C VAL A 213 6.86 -3.00 -22.61
N LEU A 214 6.78 -3.42 -21.35
CA LEU A 214 6.66 -4.84 -20.98
C LEU A 214 5.36 -5.49 -21.47
N MET A 215 4.26 -4.74 -21.51
CA MET A 215 2.99 -5.23 -22.05
C MET A 215 3.06 -5.48 -23.56
N THR A 216 3.77 -4.60 -24.28
CA THR A 216 3.97 -4.67 -25.73
C THR A 216 4.86 -5.84 -26.09
N ASN A 217 6.01 -5.94 -25.44
CA ASN A 217 6.98 -7.02 -25.63
C ASN A 217 7.46 -7.57 -24.28
N LYS A 218 7.07 -8.82 -23.97
CA LYS A 218 7.43 -9.47 -22.70
C LYS A 218 8.94 -9.72 -22.54
N ASN A 219 9.70 -9.70 -23.63
CA ASN A 219 11.14 -9.92 -23.61
C ASN A 219 11.93 -8.67 -23.18
N GLU A 220 11.28 -7.49 -23.13
CA GLU A 220 11.87 -6.22 -22.73
C GLU A 220 11.82 -6.00 -21.20
N LEU A 221 11.95 -7.07 -20.40
CA LEU A 221 11.82 -6.97 -18.95
C LEU A 221 12.91 -6.08 -18.33
N ASN A 222 14.16 -6.20 -18.78
CA ASN A 222 15.25 -5.38 -18.26
C ASN A 222 15.05 -3.91 -18.62
N THR A 223 14.75 -3.61 -19.89
CA THR A 223 14.40 -2.26 -20.36
C THR A 223 13.25 -1.66 -19.57
N ALA A 224 12.20 -2.44 -19.29
CA ALA A 224 11.06 -1.99 -18.48
C ALA A 224 11.46 -1.70 -17.02
N LEU A 225 12.36 -2.50 -16.43
CA LEU A 225 12.89 -2.30 -15.08
C LEU A 225 13.83 -1.10 -15.00
N ASP A 226 14.57 -0.77 -16.05
CA ASP A 226 15.41 0.43 -16.09
C ASP A 226 14.57 1.70 -15.91
N TYR A 227 13.42 1.81 -16.58
CA TYR A 227 12.47 2.90 -16.34
C TYR A 227 11.91 2.94 -14.91
N VAL A 228 11.74 1.78 -14.27
CA VAL A 228 11.32 1.72 -12.86
C VAL A 228 12.45 2.20 -11.95
N ASN A 229 13.70 1.83 -12.23
CA ASN A 229 14.86 2.30 -11.48
C ASN A 229 15.04 3.82 -11.62
N ASP A 230 14.83 4.37 -12.82
CA ASP A 230 14.83 5.82 -13.09
C ASP A 230 13.67 6.55 -12.40
N ALA A 231 12.53 5.89 -12.22
CA ALA A 231 11.44 6.42 -11.39
C ALA A 231 11.82 6.40 -9.90
N LYS A 232 12.46 5.32 -9.44
CA LYS A 232 12.88 5.15 -8.03
C LYS A 232 14.00 6.08 -7.62
N SER A 233 14.89 6.48 -8.52
CA SER A 233 15.93 7.48 -8.22
C SER A 233 15.33 8.83 -7.75
N LYS A 234 14.06 9.09 -8.08
CA LYS A 234 13.31 10.27 -7.63
C LYS A 234 12.71 10.12 -6.23
N PHE A 235 12.80 8.95 -5.57
CA PHE A 235 12.30 8.76 -4.19
C PHE A 235 13.06 9.61 -3.17
N ASP A 236 14.28 10.03 -3.50
CA ASP A 236 15.04 10.97 -2.68
C ASP A 236 14.51 12.40 -2.77
N LEU A 237 13.63 12.68 -3.73
CA LEU A 237 13.01 13.99 -3.96
C LEU A 237 11.54 14.04 -3.53
N ILE A 238 10.92 12.89 -3.29
CA ILE A 238 9.48 12.76 -3.04
C ILE A 238 9.24 11.98 -1.74
N HIS A 239 8.28 12.41 -0.91
CA HIS A 239 7.88 11.63 0.27
C HIS A 239 7.16 10.33 -0.09
N ALA A 240 7.12 9.42 0.87
CA ALA A 240 6.23 8.26 0.77
C ALA A 240 4.78 8.76 0.58
N CYS A 241 4.10 8.19 -0.41
CA CYS A 241 2.74 8.57 -0.81
C CYS A 241 2.16 7.50 -1.73
N ARG A 242 0.91 7.68 -2.16
CA ARG A 242 0.25 6.81 -3.14
C ARG A 242 1.09 6.53 -4.39
N GLU A 243 1.74 7.54 -4.96
CA GLU A 243 2.48 7.42 -6.23
C GLU A 243 3.77 6.61 -6.06
N THR A 244 4.54 6.87 -5.00
CA THR A 244 5.73 6.05 -4.69
C THR A 244 5.34 4.61 -4.33
N GLY A 245 4.22 4.42 -3.63
CA GLY A 245 3.64 3.08 -3.43
C GLY A 245 3.20 2.41 -4.74
N THR A 246 2.69 3.19 -5.70
CA THR A 246 2.31 2.70 -7.04
C THR A 246 3.54 2.29 -7.85
N VAL A 247 4.66 3.02 -7.74
CA VAL A 247 5.94 2.64 -8.36
C VAL A 247 6.42 1.27 -7.85
N LEU A 248 6.45 1.10 -6.53
CA LEU A 248 6.80 -0.19 -5.90
C LEU A 248 5.83 -1.31 -6.31
N TYR A 249 4.54 -1.01 -6.44
CA TYR A 249 3.55 -1.97 -6.89
C TYR A 249 3.73 -2.38 -8.37
N ILE A 250 4.16 -1.45 -9.23
CA ILE A 250 4.49 -1.77 -10.63
C ILE A 250 5.76 -2.62 -10.69
N GLU A 251 6.80 -2.26 -9.94
CA GLU A 251 8.02 -3.06 -9.77
C GLU A 251 7.68 -4.49 -9.35
N TYR A 252 6.85 -4.65 -8.32
CA TYR A 252 6.35 -5.94 -7.86
C TYR A 252 5.72 -6.75 -9.01
N ASN A 253 4.84 -6.14 -9.81
CA ASN A 253 4.18 -6.84 -10.91
C ASN A 253 5.16 -7.25 -12.02
N MET A 254 6.19 -6.46 -12.30
CA MET A 254 7.24 -6.80 -13.27
C MET A 254 8.10 -7.96 -12.75
N LEU A 255 8.55 -7.88 -11.50
CA LEU A 255 9.34 -8.94 -10.87
C LEU A 255 8.54 -10.23 -10.67
N CYS A 256 7.21 -10.16 -10.51
CA CYS A 256 6.35 -11.35 -10.55
C CYS A 256 6.42 -12.08 -11.89
N GLN A 257 6.62 -11.37 -13.02
CA GLN A 257 6.83 -12.03 -14.31
C GLN A 257 8.19 -12.73 -14.36
N LYS A 258 9.23 -12.09 -13.82
CA LYS A 258 10.56 -12.72 -13.65
C LYS A 258 10.47 -13.99 -12.81
N TYR A 259 9.76 -13.92 -11.68
CA TYR A 259 9.57 -15.04 -10.78
C TYR A 259 8.82 -16.20 -11.45
N ALA A 260 7.82 -15.90 -12.28
CA ALA A 260 7.10 -16.92 -13.04
C ALA A 260 7.98 -17.64 -14.09
N GLN A 261 9.08 -17.01 -14.53
CA GLN A 261 10.06 -17.62 -15.44
C GLN A 261 11.20 -18.33 -14.70
N ASN A 262 11.57 -17.82 -13.51
CA ASN A 262 12.64 -18.34 -12.69
C ASN A 262 12.24 -18.35 -11.21
N LEU A 263 11.92 -19.53 -10.70
CA LEU A 263 11.23 -19.78 -9.42
C LEU A 263 12.19 -19.70 -8.21
N GLU A 264 13.01 -18.65 -8.15
CA GLU A 264 14.02 -18.48 -7.10
C GLU A 264 13.40 -18.06 -5.76
N PRO A 265 13.71 -18.74 -4.64
CA PRO A 265 13.22 -18.35 -3.31
C PRO A 265 13.60 -16.94 -2.89
N VAL A 266 14.81 -16.48 -3.25
CA VAL A 266 15.31 -15.13 -2.95
C VAL A 266 14.42 -14.06 -3.59
N LEU A 267 13.93 -14.31 -4.81
CA LEU A 267 13.05 -13.39 -5.51
C LEU A 267 11.65 -13.33 -4.87
N LYS A 268 11.17 -14.43 -4.29
CA LYS A 268 9.92 -14.45 -3.51
C LYS A 268 10.02 -13.56 -2.26
N GLU A 269 11.14 -13.61 -1.55
CA GLU A 269 11.38 -12.75 -0.38
C GLU A 269 11.48 -11.27 -0.78
N GLN A 270 12.22 -10.97 -1.85
CA GLN A 270 12.30 -9.61 -2.41
C GLN A 270 10.90 -9.07 -2.77
N LEU A 271 10.06 -9.87 -3.42
CA LEU A 271 8.69 -9.51 -3.75
C LEU A 271 7.84 -9.22 -2.51
N CYS A 272 7.97 -10.02 -1.45
CA CYS A 272 7.31 -9.76 -0.16
C CYS A 272 7.75 -8.41 0.44
N ASN A 273 9.03 -8.11 0.41
CA ASN A 273 9.58 -6.86 0.95
C ASN A 273 9.08 -5.63 0.17
N ILE A 274 9.08 -5.70 -1.17
CA ILE A 274 8.56 -4.61 -2.03
C ILE A 274 7.07 -4.39 -1.76
N ALA A 275 6.28 -5.47 -1.65
CA ALA A 275 4.85 -5.37 -1.37
C ALA A 275 4.56 -4.74 0.00
N ASN A 276 5.28 -5.13 1.05
CA ASN A 276 5.13 -4.54 2.38
C ASN A 276 5.50 -3.04 2.36
N LYS A 277 6.61 -2.69 1.71
CA LYS A 277 7.01 -1.28 1.54
C LYS A 277 5.97 -0.48 0.76
N ALA A 278 5.33 -1.06 -0.26
CA ALA A 278 4.24 -0.40 -0.96
C ALA A 278 3.05 -0.10 -0.02
N ILE A 279 2.69 -1.04 0.88
CA ILE A 279 1.63 -0.83 1.89
C ILE A 279 2.00 0.33 2.83
N GLU A 280 3.25 0.39 3.30
CA GLU A 280 3.73 1.50 4.14
C GLU A 280 3.61 2.85 3.43
N HIS A 281 3.96 2.91 2.15
CA HIS A 281 3.82 4.14 1.36
C HIS A 281 2.35 4.53 1.16
N PHE A 282 1.44 3.57 0.97
CA PHE A 282 0.00 3.86 0.91
C PHE A 282 -0.58 4.31 2.25
N ALA A 283 0.02 3.94 3.39
CA ALA A 283 -0.47 4.30 4.71
C ALA A 283 -0.41 5.80 5.00
N VAL A 284 0.44 6.55 4.28
CA VAL A 284 0.48 8.02 4.37
C VAL A 284 -0.86 8.65 3.96
N GLU A 285 -1.64 7.99 3.08
CA GLU A 285 -2.95 8.50 2.66
C GLU A 285 -4.04 8.41 3.74
N ILE A 286 -3.77 7.74 4.87
CA ILE A 286 -4.70 7.67 6.01
C ILE A 286 -5.05 9.08 6.51
N GLU A 287 -4.11 10.02 6.45
CA GLU A 287 -4.32 11.42 6.83
C GLU A 287 -5.41 12.11 5.99
N PHE A 288 -5.61 11.66 4.75
CA PHE A 288 -6.57 12.28 3.81
C PHE A 288 -7.87 11.50 3.69
N ASP A 289 -7.77 10.18 3.53
CA ASP A 289 -8.89 9.25 3.36
C ASP A 289 -8.43 7.82 3.68
N GLU A 290 -8.75 7.35 4.89
CA GLU A 290 -8.48 5.96 5.33
C GLU A 290 -9.00 4.91 4.33
N THR A 291 -10.11 5.21 3.65
CA THR A 291 -10.72 4.25 2.75
C THR A 291 -9.88 4.01 1.50
N VAL A 292 -9.17 5.03 1.02
CA VAL A 292 -8.20 4.93 -0.08
C VAL A 292 -7.08 3.95 0.33
N TYR A 293 -6.47 4.17 1.51
CA TYR A 293 -5.44 3.27 2.03
C TYR A 293 -5.94 1.83 2.14
N LEU A 294 -7.12 1.61 2.71
CA LEU A 294 -7.68 0.26 2.87
C LEU A 294 -7.95 -0.43 1.52
N ASP A 295 -8.38 0.31 0.49
CA ASP A 295 -8.55 -0.21 -0.87
C ASP A 295 -7.20 -0.61 -1.51
N PHE A 296 -6.14 0.19 -1.36
CA PHE A 296 -4.80 -0.14 -1.85
C PHE A 296 -4.15 -1.29 -1.08
N LYS A 297 -4.24 -1.30 0.26
CA LYS A 297 -3.74 -2.39 1.10
C LYS A 297 -4.36 -3.73 0.71
N ARG A 298 -5.67 -3.79 0.49
CA ARG A 298 -6.36 -5.01 0.05
C ARG A 298 -5.85 -5.53 -1.28
N MET A 299 -5.62 -4.64 -2.24
CA MET A 299 -5.01 -5.00 -3.53
C MET A 299 -3.64 -5.68 -3.32
N VAL A 300 -2.76 -5.09 -2.51
CA VAL A 300 -1.41 -5.64 -2.28
C VAL A 300 -1.48 -6.97 -1.53
N LEU A 301 -2.35 -7.09 -0.51
CA LEU A 301 -2.56 -8.34 0.24
C LEU A 301 -3.05 -9.49 -0.66
N LEU A 302 -3.90 -9.20 -1.66
CA LEU A 302 -4.32 -10.20 -2.65
C LEU A 302 -3.15 -10.65 -3.52
N LYS A 303 -2.29 -9.73 -3.94
CA LYS A 303 -1.09 -10.05 -4.71
C LYS A 303 -0.09 -10.86 -3.91
N LEU A 304 0.12 -10.54 -2.64
CA LEU A 304 0.91 -11.36 -1.72
C LEU A 304 0.29 -12.76 -1.58
N SER A 305 -1.03 -12.86 -1.44
CA SER A 305 -1.72 -14.16 -1.39
C SER A 305 -1.49 -14.96 -2.68
N HIS A 306 -1.49 -14.29 -3.85
CA HIS A 306 -1.20 -14.92 -5.14
C HIS A 306 0.24 -15.45 -5.18
N LEU A 307 1.22 -14.64 -4.81
CA LEU A 307 2.63 -15.05 -4.75
C LEU A 307 2.84 -16.26 -3.85
N LEU A 308 2.26 -16.24 -2.64
CA LEU A 308 2.37 -17.34 -1.67
C LEU A 308 1.75 -18.63 -2.21
N LEU A 309 0.65 -18.54 -2.95
CA LEU A 309 -0.09 -19.69 -3.49
C LEU A 309 0.39 -20.15 -4.87
N GLY A 310 1.48 -19.57 -5.39
CA GLY A 310 1.98 -19.90 -6.72
C GLY A 310 1.02 -19.50 -7.83
N ILE A 311 0.40 -18.33 -7.72
CA ILE A 311 -0.50 -17.76 -8.72
C ILE A 311 0.23 -16.60 -9.39
N GLY A 312 0.49 -16.76 -10.69
CA GLY A 312 1.11 -15.76 -11.54
C GLY A 312 0.13 -14.69 -12.02
N MET A 313 0.59 -13.89 -12.97
CA MET A 313 -0.23 -12.86 -13.61
C MET A 313 -1.49 -13.45 -14.24
N PHE A 314 -2.59 -12.71 -14.17
CA PHE A 314 -3.91 -13.11 -14.71
C PHE A 314 -4.48 -14.42 -14.16
N GLY A 315 -4.00 -14.88 -12.99
CA GLY A 315 -4.57 -16.05 -12.31
C GLY A 315 -4.02 -17.39 -12.79
N VAL A 316 -2.96 -17.39 -13.61
CA VAL A 316 -2.29 -18.62 -14.07
C VAL A 316 -1.59 -19.28 -12.88
N TYR A 317 -1.76 -20.59 -12.71
CA TYR A 317 -1.02 -21.34 -11.68
C TYR A 317 0.39 -21.64 -12.14
N LEU A 318 1.35 -21.30 -11.29
CA LEU A 318 2.76 -21.59 -11.48
C LEU A 318 3.05 -22.98 -10.92
N ASP A 319 4.01 -23.66 -11.54
CA ASP A 319 4.51 -24.95 -11.08
C ASP A 319 5.53 -24.75 -9.95
N VAL A 320 5.04 -24.29 -8.80
CA VAL A 320 5.83 -24.05 -7.58
C VAL A 320 5.29 -24.87 -6.42
N SER A 321 6.18 -25.39 -5.58
CA SER A 321 5.80 -25.98 -4.31
C SER A 321 5.26 -24.91 -3.36
N VAL A 322 4.03 -25.10 -2.88
CA VAL A 322 3.41 -24.20 -1.90
C VAL A 322 3.52 -24.80 -0.50
N SER A 323 4.30 -24.18 0.36
CA SER A 323 4.51 -24.65 1.73
C SER A 323 3.26 -24.48 2.61
N THR A 324 3.18 -25.24 3.71
CA THR A 324 2.11 -25.08 4.72
C THR A 324 2.10 -23.67 5.31
N GLU A 325 3.27 -23.07 5.50
CA GLU A 325 3.38 -21.71 6.02
C GLU A 325 2.85 -20.67 5.01
N ASP A 326 3.13 -20.84 3.72
CA ASP A 326 2.57 -19.99 2.67
C ASP A 326 1.04 -20.07 2.64
N LYS A 327 0.48 -21.29 2.73
CA LYS A 327 -0.97 -21.50 2.83
C LYS A 327 -1.55 -20.76 4.04
N ARG A 328 -0.93 -20.89 5.22
CA ARG A 328 -1.36 -20.24 6.46
C ARG A 328 -1.35 -18.71 6.34
N LYS A 329 -0.26 -18.13 5.83
CA LYS A 329 -0.14 -16.69 5.59
C LYS A 329 -1.18 -16.20 4.58
N ALA A 330 -1.36 -16.90 3.46
CA ALA A 330 -2.37 -16.54 2.46
C ALA A 330 -3.80 -16.59 3.04
N ILE A 331 -4.15 -17.61 3.84
CA ILE A 331 -5.44 -17.68 4.54
C ILE A 331 -5.61 -16.47 5.46
N SER A 332 -4.56 -16.09 6.21
CA SER A 332 -4.61 -14.93 7.10
C SER A 332 -4.90 -13.64 6.33
N PHE A 333 -4.24 -13.41 5.18
CA PHE A 333 -4.47 -12.25 4.33
C PHE A 333 -5.88 -12.22 3.74
N LEU A 334 -6.37 -13.36 3.24
CA LEU A 334 -7.74 -13.47 2.72
C LEU A 334 -8.79 -13.20 3.80
N ARG A 335 -8.51 -13.57 5.06
CA ARG A 335 -9.38 -13.22 6.20
C ARG A 335 -9.38 -11.70 6.44
N LEU A 336 -8.20 -11.07 6.49
CA LEU A 336 -8.06 -9.61 6.66
C LEU A 336 -8.82 -8.83 5.56
N ILE A 337 -8.78 -9.31 4.31
CA ILE A 337 -9.45 -8.66 3.18
C ILE A 337 -10.98 -8.68 3.34
N LYS A 338 -11.55 -9.73 3.94
CA LYS A 338 -12.99 -9.94 4.09
C LYS A 338 -13.48 -9.81 5.54
N GLU A 339 -12.81 -8.98 6.35
CA GLU A 339 -13.16 -8.79 7.77
C GLU A 339 -14.60 -8.30 7.99
N THR A 340 -15.10 -7.42 7.11
CA THR A 340 -16.44 -6.83 7.24
C THR A 340 -17.27 -7.02 5.97
N LYS A 341 -18.61 -7.11 6.13
CA LYS A 341 -19.55 -7.13 5.00
C LYS A 341 -19.41 -5.89 4.13
N GLU A 342 -19.14 -4.74 4.74
CA GLU A 342 -18.97 -3.46 4.03
C GLU A 342 -17.67 -3.43 3.22
N SER A 343 -16.55 -3.95 3.76
CA SER A 343 -15.29 -4.10 3.02
C SER A 343 -15.50 -4.93 1.75
N TRP A 344 -16.22 -6.04 1.84
CA TRP A 344 -16.54 -6.89 0.69
C TRP A 344 -17.44 -6.19 -0.34
N LYS A 345 -18.44 -5.44 0.12
CA LYS A 345 -19.36 -4.71 -0.76
C LYS A 345 -18.61 -3.69 -1.60
N ARG A 346 -17.72 -2.91 -0.98
CA ARG A 346 -16.93 -1.85 -1.63
C ARG A 346 -15.88 -2.35 -2.61
N MET A 347 -15.36 -3.55 -2.39
CA MET A 347 -14.30 -4.16 -3.20
C MET A 347 -14.67 -4.25 -4.68
N GLU A 348 -13.76 -3.81 -5.54
CA GLU A 348 -13.97 -3.76 -6.99
C GLU A 348 -14.03 -5.17 -7.60
N THR A 349 -14.75 -5.29 -8.72
CA THR A 349 -14.97 -6.53 -9.46
C THR A 349 -13.67 -7.29 -9.74
N ARG A 350 -12.62 -6.58 -10.18
CA ARG A 350 -11.30 -7.19 -10.46
C ARG A 350 -10.67 -7.84 -9.23
N TRP A 351 -10.80 -7.20 -8.07
CA TRP A 351 -10.22 -7.74 -6.83
C TRP A 351 -11.06 -8.87 -6.26
N LYS A 352 -12.40 -8.85 -6.46
CA LYS A 352 -13.26 -9.99 -6.16
C LYS A 352 -12.87 -11.23 -6.97
N TRP A 353 -12.58 -11.07 -8.28
CA TRP A 353 -11.98 -12.14 -9.09
C TRP A 353 -10.70 -12.66 -8.43
N SER A 354 -9.74 -11.78 -8.15
CA SER A 354 -8.44 -12.12 -7.56
C SER A 354 -8.58 -12.89 -6.24
N TYR A 355 -9.53 -12.48 -5.39
CA TYR A 355 -9.84 -13.17 -4.14
C TYR A 355 -10.34 -14.60 -4.36
N TYR A 356 -11.26 -14.79 -5.30
CA TYR A 356 -11.80 -16.10 -5.59
C TYR A 356 -10.81 -17.03 -6.29
N THR A 357 -9.92 -16.49 -7.13
CA THR A 357 -8.79 -17.25 -7.69
C THR A 357 -7.87 -17.80 -6.59
N ALA A 358 -7.58 -16.99 -5.56
CA ALA A 358 -6.77 -17.41 -4.42
C ALA A 358 -7.48 -18.50 -3.58
N LYS A 359 -8.79 -18.34 -3.33
CA LYS A 359 -9.59 -19.37 -2.65
C LYS A 359 -9.62 -20.67 -3.45
N ALA A 360 -9.85 -20.61 -4.76
CA ALA A 360 -9.85 -21.79 -5.62
C ALA A 360 -8.53 -22.55 -5.52
N ARG A 361 -7.39 -21.84 -5.61
CA ARG A 361 -6.06 -22.44 -5.47
C ARG A 361 -5.85 -23.11 -4.11
N LEU A 362 -6.28 -22.49 -3.01
CA LEU A 362 -6.21 -23.10 -1.67
C LEU A 362 -6.97 -24.43 -1.59
N PHE A 363 -8.19 -24.50 -2.12
CA PHE A 363 -8.97 -25.74 -2.13
C PHE A 363 -8.36 -26.78 -3.07
N GLY A 364 -7.86 -26.37 -4.23
CA GLY A 364 -7.14 -27.23 -5.16
C GLY A 364 -5.89 -27.86 -4.54
N LEU A 365 -5.08 -27.06 -3.83
CA LEU A 365 -3.89 -27.53 -3.10
C LEU A 365 -4.20 -28.46 -1.92
N ASN A 366 -5.47 -28.59 -1.53
CA ASN A 366 -5.96 -29.48 -0.49
C ASN A 366 -6.82 -30.62 -1.08
N ASN A 367 -6.72 -30.88 -2.39
CA ASN A 367 -7.45 -31.91 -3.12
C ASN A 367 -8.99 -31.82 -3.02
N ASN A 368 -9.52 -30.64 -2.68
CA ASN A 368 -10.96 -30.38 -2.67
C ASN A 368 -11.36 -29.71 -3.99
N PHE A 369 -11.29 -30.49 -5.07
CA PHE A 369 -11.56 -30.02 -6.44
C PHE A 369 -13.00 -29.49 -6.63
N PRO A 370 -14.06 -30.08 -6.06
CA PRO A 370 -15.40 -29.54 -6.18
C PRO A 370 -15.54 -28.11 -5.63
N LYS A 371 -14.95 -27.81 -4.47
CA LYS A 371 -14.92 -26.43 -3.95
C LYS A 371 -14.02 -25.53 -4.80
N ALA A 372 -12.90 -26.05 -5.30
CA ALA A 372 -12.00 -25.29 -6.19
C ALA A 372 -12.70 -24.86 -7.49
N ILE A 373 -13.46 -25.75 -8.12
CA ILE A 373 -14.30 -25.50 -9.30
C ILE A 373 -15.30 -24.38 -9.00
N LYS A 374 -16.10 -24.51 -7.93
CA LYS A 374 -17.10 -23.51 -7.52
C LYS A 374 -16.51 -22.12 -7.31
N TYR A 375 -15.31 -22.02 -6.73
CA TYR A 375 -14.64 -20.73 -6.56
C TYR A 375 -14.04 -20.20 -7.86
N THR A 376 -13.58 -21.07 -8.76
CA THR A 376 -13.09 -20.70 -10.08
C THR A 376 -14.24 -20.15 -10.95
N GLU A 377 -15.41 -20.77 -10.92
CA GLU A 377 -16.62 -20.26 -11.59
C GLU A 377 -17.03 -18.87 -11.08
N ARG A 378 -16.95 -18.65 -9.77
CA ARG A 378 -17.17 -17.31 -9.19
C ARG A 378 -16.15 -16.31 -9.67
N ALA A 379 -14.86 -16.69 -9.71
CA ALA A 379 -13.82 -15.83 -10.26
C ALA A 379 -14.14 -15.48 -11.72
N LEU A 380 -14.45 -16.48 -12.56
CA LEU A 380 -14.84 -16.29 -13.96
C LEU A 380 -16.03 -15.33 -14.10
N CYS A 381 -17.06 -15.47 -13.27
CA CYS A 381 -18.21 -14.56 -13.26
C CYS A 381 -17.79 -13.09 -13.04
N TYR A 382 -16.91 -12.82 -12.07
CA TYR A 382 -16.39 -11.47 -11.86
C TYR A 382 -15.50 -11.00 -13.02
N ALA A 383 -14.67 -11.88 -13.59
CA ALA A 383 -13.83 -11.54 -14.73
C ALA A 383 -14.67 -11.14 -15.95
N THR A 384 -15.71 -11.91 -16.26
CA THR A 384 -16.68 -11.63 -17.32
C THR A 384 -17.44 -10.34 -17.05
N LYS A 385 -17.94 -10.13 -15.83
CA LYS A 385 -18.65 -8.90 -15.45
C LYS A 385 -17.78 -7.64 -15.67
N GLY A 386 -16.48 -7.73 -15.40
CA GLY A 386 -15.55 -6.63 -15.59
C GLY A 386 -14.98 -6.51 -17.01
N SER A 387 -15.29 -7.46 -17.90
CA SER A 387 -14.69 -7.57 -19.25
C SER A 387 -13.18 -7.71 -19.24
N TYR A 388 -12.62 -8.47 -18.29
CA TYR A 388 -11.17 -8.67 -18.13
C TYR A 388 -10.67 -9.87 -18.93
N SER A 389 -10.36 -9.67 -20.22
CA SER A 389 -10.07 -10.76 -21.17
C SER A 389 -8.97 -11.74 -20.72
N LYS A 390 -7.90 -11.25 -20.08
CA LYS A 390 -6.81 -12.11 -19.60
C LYS A 390 -7.18 -12.89 -18.34
N GLU A 391 -7.87 -12.25 -17.41
CA GLU A 391 -8.41 -12.90 -16.22
C GLU A 391 -9.50 -13.94 -16.54
N ILE A 392 -10.30 -13.72 -17.59
CA ILE A 392 -11.25 -14.71 -18.13
C ILE A 392 -10.48 -15.96 -18.58
N LEU A 393 -9.48 -15.78 -19.46
CA LEU A 393 -8.65 -16.89 -19.96
C LEU A 393 -7.95 -17.65 -18.83
N GLY A 394 -7.37 -16.94 -17.87
CA GLY A 394 -6.74 -17.56 -16.70
C GLY A 394 -7.71 -18.38 -15.86
N SER A 395 -8.95 -17.90 -15.69
CA SER A 395 -9.99 -18.63 -14.95
C SER A 395 -10.50 -19.85 -15.70
N GLN A 396 -10.63 -19.77 -17.03
CA GLN A 396 -11.00 -20.91 -17.88
C GLN A 396 -9.93 -22.01 -17.84
N ASN A 397 -8.65 -21.64 -17.93
CA ASN A 397 -7.54 -22.58 -17.80
C ASN A 397 -7.53 -23.28 -16.44
N ALA A 398 -7.75 -22.53 -15.35
CA ALA A 398 -7.86 -23.12 -14.01
C ALA A 398 -9.05 -24.08 -13.89
N LEU A 399 -10.19 -23.77 -14.51
CA LEU A 399 -11.38 -24.63 -14.50
C LEU A 399 -11.09 -25.96 -15.21
N ASN A 400 -10.45 -25.92 -16.38
CA ASN A 400 -10.06 -27.11 -17.13
C ASN A 400 -9.11 -27.99 -16.31
N ILE A 401 -8.14 -27.39 -15.61
CA ILE A 401 -7.23 -28.14 -14.72
C ILE A 401 -8.01 -28.88 -13.64
N TYR A 402 -8.95 -28.22 -12.96
CA TYR A 402 -9.69 -28.86 -11.87
C TYR A 402 -10.71 -29.89 -12.34
N ASN A 403 -11.37 -29.68 -13.47
CA ASN A 403 -12.29 -30.66 -14.05
C ASN A 403 -11.54 -31.97 -14.40
N ASN A 404 -10.40 -31.85 -15.10
CA ASN A 404 -9.57 -33.02 -15.44
C ASN A 404 -9.07 -33.77 -14.20
N LEU A 405 -8.73 -33.04 -13.12
CA LEU A 405 -8.31 -33.66 -11.85
C LEU A 405 -9.47 -34.32 -11.10
N CYS A 406 -10.68 -33.76 -11.22
CA CYS A 406 -11.88 -34.33 -10.62
C CYS A 406 -12.30 -35.61 -11.33
N GLU A 407 -12.31 -35.62 -12.67
CA GLU A 407 -12.64 -36.78 -13.51
C GLU A 407 -11.68 -37.95 -13.25
N ARG A 408 -10.37 -37.70 -13.24
CA ARG A 408 -9.38 -38.73 -12.91
C ARG A 408 -9.59 -39.33 -11.53
N LYS A 409 -9.97 -38.52 -10.54
CA LYS A 409 -10.23 -39.03 -9.19
C LYS A 409 -11.44 -39.97 -9.16
N THR A 410 -12.45 -39.69 -9.98
CA THR A 410 -13.60 -40.57 -10.16
C THR A 410 -13.19 -41.87 -10.84
N GLU A 411 -12.39 -41.81 -11.91
CA GLU A 411 -11.86 -42.98 -12.62
C GLU A 411 -11.00 -43.88 -11.72
N PHE A 412 -10.13 -43.31 -10.87
CA PHE A 412 -9.32 -44.08 -9.92
C PHE A 412 -10.18 -44.75 -8.84
N HIS A 413 -11.24 -44.09 -8.35
CA HIS A 413 -12.17 -44.70 -7.42
C HIS A 413 -13.03 -45.80 -8.08
N GLU A 414 -13.37 -45.66 -9.36
CA GLU A 414 -14.07 -46.71 -10.13
C GLU A 414 -13.16 -47.92 -10.40
N LEU A 415 -11.88 -47.69 -10.73
CA LEU A 415 -10.86 -48.75 -10.90
C LEU A 415 -10.54 -49.48 -9.59
N GLU A 416 -10.44 -48.77 -8.46
CA GLU A 416 -10.28 -49.38 -7.13
C GLU A 416 -11.53 -50.20 -6.76
N TYR A 417 -12.73 -49.74 -7.12
CA TYR A 417 -13.97 -50.51 -6.96
C TYR A 417 -13.98 -51.77 -7.85
N GLU A 418 -13.54 -51.69 -9.10
CA GLU A 418 -13.45 -52.85 -9.99
C GLU A 418 -12.38 -53.87 -9.54
N THR A 419 -11.33 -53.44 -8.83
CA THR A 419 -10.35 -54.37 -8.23
C THR A 419 -10.74 -54.92 -6.86
N THR A 420 -11.75 -54.35 -6.19
CA THR A 420 -12.19 -54.78 -4.84
C THR A 420 -13.56 -55.45 -4.79
N VAL A 421 -14.28 -55.61 -5.91
CA VAL A 421 -15.48 -56.47 -5.98
C VAL A 421 -15.08 -57.95 -6.12
N SER A 422 -14.43 -58.44 -5.08
CA SER A 422 -14.46 -59.82 -4.58
C SER A 422 -14.35 -59.71 -3.06
N CYS A 423 -15.45 -59.33 -2.43
CA CYS A 423 -15.94 -59.74 -1.10
C CYS A 423 -16.87 -58.66 -0.52
N ASN A 424 -18.04 -59.12 -0.11
CA ASN A 424 -19.16 -58.45 0.55
C ASN A 424 -18.88 -57.18 1.39
N ASP A 425 -19.77 -56.19 1.21
CA ASP A 425 -20.49 -55.38 2.23
C ASP A 425 -20.57 -53.85 1.96
N ASN A 426 -21.26 -53.47 0.88
CA ASN A 426 -21.52 -52.08 0.48
C ASN A 426 -22.67 -51.37 1.25
N LYS A 427 -22.80 -51.59 2.56
CA LYS A 427 -23.77 -50.82 3.39
C LYS A 427 -23.15 -50.07 4.57
N GLU A 428 -21.92 -50.37 4.97
CA GLU A 428 -21.27 -49.67 6.09
C GLU A 428 -20.54 -48.38 5.65
N ASP A 429 -19.93 -48.36 4.45
CA ASP A 429 -19.15 -47.20 3.98
C ASP A 429 -20.01 -45.95 3.71
N SER A 430 -21.20 -46.10 3.11
CA SER A 430 -22.12 -44.97 2.91
C SER A 430 -22.67 -44.38 4.22
N ARG A 431 -22.68 -45.19 5.29
CA ARG A 431 -23.11 -44.77 6.63
C ARG A 431 -21.97 -44.07 7.37
N MET A 432 -20.75 -44.57 7.24
CA MET A 432 -19.54 -43.96 7.81
C MET A 432 -19.23 -42.61 7.17
N GLN A 433 -19.34 -42.49 5.84
CA GLN A 433 -19.15 -41.22 5.13
C GLN A 433 -20.16 -40.14 5.59
N ARG A 434 -21.44 -40.49 5.71
CA ARG A 434 -22.47 -39.59 6.22
C ARG A 434 -22.26 -39.23 7.69
N HIS A 435 -21.71 -40.14 8.49
CA HIS A 435 -21.38 -39.88 9.89
C HIS A 435 -20.19 -38.92 10.03
N LEU A 436 -19.17 -39.05 9.17
CA LEU A 436 -18.03 -38.14 9.10
C LEU A 436 -18.46 -36.72 8.65
N GLU A 437 -19.32 -36.60 7.64
CA GLU A 437 -19.86 -35.30 7.21
C GLU A 437 -20.69 -34.61 8.31
N GLN A 438 -21.42 -35.39 9.11
CA GLN A 438 -22.19 -34.89 10.23
C GLN A 438 -21.25 -34.42 11.38
N MET A 439 -20.21 -35.19 11.68
CA MET A 439 -19.19 -34.81 12.67
C MET A 439 -18.40 -33.56 12.25
N GLU A 440 -18.05 -33.41 10.97
CA GLU A 440 -17.39 -32.18 10.47
C GLU A 440 -18.29 -30.96 10.66
N CYS A 441 -19.60 -31.09 10.43
CA CYS A 441 -20.57 -30.01 10.61
C CYS A 441 -20.70 -29.61 12.09
N GLU A 442 -20.66 -30.58 13.01
CA GLU A 442 -20.69 -30.37 14.46
C GLU A 442 -19.40 -29.73 14.99
N ILE A 443 -18.24 -30.10 14.42
CA ILE A 443 -16.94 -29.48 14.72
C ILE A 443 -16.94 -28.02 14.24
N ASP A 444 -17.39 -27.75 13.01
CA ASP A 444 -17.49 -26.40 12.44
C ASP A 444 -18.48 -25.50 13.21
N TYR A 445 -19.51 -26.09 13.81
CA TYR A 445 -20.45 -25.38 14.69
C TYR A 445 -19.80 -25.08 16.06
N SER A 446 -19.13 -26.06 16.64
CA SER A 446 -18.42 -25.92 17.92
C SER A 446 -17.28 -24.90 17.86
N LEU A 447 -16.52 -24.88 16.76
CA LEU A 447 -15.46 -23.88 16.52
C LEU A 447 -16.01 -22.45 16.43
N ARG A 448 -17.17 -22.26 15.78
CA ARG A 448 -17.85 -20.95 15.73
C ARG A 448 -18.30 -20.48 17.11
N ASN A 449 -18.80 -21.39 17.94
CA ASN A 449 -19.19 -21.06 19.31
C ASN A 449 -17.98 -20.69 20.18
N LEU A 450 -16.85 -21.39 20.02
CA LEU A 450 -15.59 -21.05 20.69
C LEU A 450 -15.07 -19.66 20.26
N GLU A 451 -15.13 -19.32 18.97
CA GLU A 451 -14.75 -17.99 18.49
C GLU A 451 -15.64 -16.87 19.04
N MET A 452 -16.95 -17.12 19.22
CA MET A 452 -17.83 -16.15 19.88
C MET A 452 -17.44 -15.95 21.35
N LEU A 453 -17.17 -17.04 22.08
CA LEU A 453 -16.72 -16.99 23.48
C LEU A 453 -15.37 -16.27 23.62
N GLU A 454 -14.41 -16.51 22.72
CA GLU A 454 -13.12 -15.80 22.74
C GLU A 454 -13.30 -14.28 22.53
N ASN A 455 -14.21 -13.89 21.64
CA ASN A 455 -14.54 -12.47 21.43
C ASN A 455 -15.24 -11.85 22.64
N GLU A 456 -16.15 -12.57 23.30
CA GLU A 456 -16.80 -12.13 24.54
C GLU A 456 -15.79 -11.98 25.69
N ILE A 457 -14.84 -12.91 25.81
CA ILE A 457 -13.74 -12.84 26.79
C ILE A 457 -12.86 -11.62 26.50
N LYS A 458 -12.50 -11.39 25.23
CA LYS A 458 -11.69 -10.23 24.83
C LYS A 458 -12.39 -8.92 25.19
N HIS A 459 -13.69 -8.81 24.86
CA HIS A 459 -14.46 -7.62 25.15
C HIS A 459 -14.66 -7.41 26.67
N SER A 460 -14.80 -8.50 27.43
CA SER A 460 -14.84 -8.46 28.90
C SER A 460 -13.52 -7.98 29.51
N LYS A 461 -12.37 -8.40 28.96
CA LYS A 461 -11.04 -7.91 29.37
C LYS A 461 -10.86 -6.41 29.11
N GLU A 462 -11.31 -5.91 27.96
CA GLU A 462 -11.29 -4.48 27.64
C GLU A 462 -12.15 -3.66 28.62
N ARG A 463 -13.37 -4.13 28.93
CA ARG A 463 -14.23 -3.50 29.95
C ARG A 463 -13.57 -3.47 31.32
N LEU A 464 -12.90 -4.54 31.71
CA LEU A 464 -12.22 -4.66 33.00
C LEU A 464 -11.00 -3.72 33.08
N LEU A 465 -10.29 -3.50 31.96
CA LEU A 465 -9.20 -2.52 31.87
C LEU A 465 -9.72 -1.09 32.05
N ILE A 466 -10.83 -0.74 31.39
CA ILE A 466 -11.49 0.58 31.54
C ILE A 466 -11.95 0.80 32.99
N LEU A 467 -12.51 -0.24 33.64
CA LEU A 467 -12.89 -0.18 35.05
C LEU A 467 -11.68 0.04 35.97
N LYS A 468 -10.54 -0.63 35.72
CA LYS A 468 -9.29 -0.42 36.48
C LYS A 468 -8.79 1.03 36.35
N GLU A 469 -8.80 1.59 35.15
CA GLU A 469 -8.44 3.00 34.88
C GLU A 469 -9.36 3.97 35.64
N LYS A 470 -10.69 3.75 35.59
CA LYS A 470 -11.66 4.56 36.34
C LYS A 470 -11.46 4.51 37.85
N VAL A 471 -11.18 3.33 38.41
CA VAL A 471 -10.88 3.16 39.85
C VAL A 471 -9.59 3.89 40.23
N LYS A 472 -8.56 3.85 39.37
CA LYS A 472 -7.29 4.57 39.59
C LYS A 472 -7.51 6.09 39.61
N LEU A 473 -8.28 6.62 38.65
CA LEU A 473 -8.66 8.03 38.61
C LEU A 473 -9.47 8.44 39.85
N PHE A 474 -10.41 7.61 40.29
CA PHE A 474 -11.22 7.88 41.48
C PHE A 474 -10.40 7.89 42.77
N ARG A 475 -9.44 6.95 42.92
CA ARG A 475 -8.49 6.94 44.05
C ARG A 475 -7.62 8.20 44.06
N ASN A 476 -7.08 8.60 42.91
CA ASN A 476 -6.26 9.81 42.80
C ASN A 476 -7.04 11.09 43.11
N LYS A 477 -8.34 11.12 42.79
CA LYS A 477 -9.21 12.25 43.14
C LYS A 477 -9.47 12.30 44.66
N ARG A 478 -9.78 11.17 45.30
CA ARG A 478 -9.95 11.10 46.76
C ARG A 478 -8.69 11.44 47.56
N TYR A 479 -7.51 11.09 47.07
CA TYR A 479 -6.25 11.47 47.72
C TYR A 479 -5.94 12.97 47.62
N LYS A 480 -6.44 13.65 46.58
CA LYS A 480 -6.33 15.11 46.46
C LYS A 480 -7.34 15.86 47.34
N ASP A 481 -8.52 15.27 47.55
CA ASP A 481 -9.59 15.87 48.35
C ASP A 481 -9.52 15.54 49.86
N GLY A 482 -8.59 14.66 50.27
CA GLY A 482 -8.39 14.24 51.68
C GLY A 482 -7.15 14.83 52.38
N TYR A 483 -6.46 15.77 51.72
CA TYR A 483 -5.32 16.53 52.26
C TYR A 483 -5.54 18.04 52.09
N GLN A 484 -6.73 18.50 52.48
CA GLN A 484 -7.01 19.90 52.79
C GLN A 484 -7.62 20.00 54.19
#